data_AF-A0A364V5H1-F1
#
_entry.id   AF-A0A364V5H1-F1
#
_cell.length_a   1.000
_cell.length_b   1.000
_cell.length_c   1.000
_cell.angle_alpha   90.00
_cell.angle_beta   90.00
_cell.angle_gamma   90.00
#
_symmetry.space_group_name_H-M   'P 1'
#
loop_
_entity.id
_entity.type
_entity.pdbx_description
1 polymer ?
#
loop_
_entity_poly.entity_id
_entity_poly.type
_entity_poly.pdbx_seq_one_letter_code
_entity_poly.pdbx_strand_id
1 'polypeptide(L)' 'MTPIAIAMMALFIVVIWGGLVISSILLARTSDDQTGELGTTPGTDDASLS' A
#
# COMPACT_ATOMS: atom_id res chain seq x y z
N MET A 1 -9.05 -30.37 13.98
CA MET A 1 -8.09 -29.45 13.32
C MET A 1 -6.87 -30.26 12.93
N THR A 2 -6.59 -30.45 11.64
CA THR A 2 -5.39 -31.18 11.20
C THR A 2 -4.16 -30.26 11.22
N PRO A 3 -2.93 -30.78 11.43
CA PRO A 3 -1.72 -29.96 11.39
C PRO A 3 -1.56 -29.19 10.08
N ILE A 4 -1.96 -29.80 8.95
CA ILE A 4 -1.95 -29.18 7.64
C ILE A 4 -2.93 -27.99 7.59
N ALA A 5 -4.14 -28.14 8.12
CA ALA A 5 -5.11 -27.05 8.15
C ALA A 5 -4.62 -25.85 8.99
N ILE A 6 -3.96 -26.12 10.12
CA ILE A 6 -3.36 -25.07 10.97
C ILE A 6 -2.22 -24.37 10.22
N ALA A 7 -1.35 -25.12 9.54
CA ALA A 7 -0.25 -24.56 8.75
C ALA A 7 -0.77 -23.67 7.61
N MET A 8 -1.81 -24.12 6.90
CA MET A 8 -2.42 -23.33 5.82
C MET A 8 -3.11 -22.06 6.35
N MET A 9 -3.80 -22.15 7.48
CA MET A 9 -4.40 -20.98 8.13
C MET A 9 -3.34 -19.96 8.55
N ALA A 10 -2.24 -20.42 9.16
CA ALA A 10 -1.15 -19.54 9.56
C ALA A 10 -0.47 -18.88 8.34
N LEU A 11 -0.22 -19.64 7.28
CA LEU A 11 0.33 -19.12 6.03
C LEU A 11 -0.58 -18.04 5.43
N PHE A 12 -1.89 -18.30 5.35
CA PHE A 12 -2.86 -17.33 4.88
C PHE A 12 -2.82 -16.03 5.69
N ILE A 13 -2.79 -16.14 7.02
CA ILE A 13 -2.71 -14.97 7.90
C ILE A 13 -1.43 -14.18 7.64
N VAL A 14 -0.27 -14.84 7.60
CA VAL A 14 1.03 -14.19 7.40
C VAL A 14 1.10 -13.50 6.04
N VAL A 15 0.64 -14.14 4.98
CA VAL A 15 0.73 -13.58 3.62
C VAL A 15 -0.24 -12.41 3.45
N ILE A 16 -1.51 -12.58 3.83
CA ILE A 16 -2.53 -11.55 3.61
C ILE A 16 -2.33 -10.38 4.58
N TRP A 17 -2.27 -10.65 5.88
CA TRP A 17 -2.15 -9.58 6.86
C TRP A 17 -0.74 -8.98 6.88
N GLY A 18 0.30 -9.80 6.70
CA GLY A 18 1.67 -9.29 6.58
C GLY A 18 1.85 -8.43 5.34
N GLY A 19 1.34 -8.89 4.18
CA GLY A 19 1.33 -8.12 2.94
C GLY A 19 0.57 -6.80 3.11
N LEU A 20 -0.64 -6.85 3.70
CA LEU A 20 -1.45 -5.66 3.94
C LEU A 20 -0.72 -4.64 4.84
N VAL A 21 -0.15 -5.06 5.97
CA VAL A 21 0.58 -4.17 6.87
C VAL A 21 1.76 -3.51 6.17
N ILE A 22 2.55 -4.28 5.41
CA ILE A 22 3.70 -3.73 4.66
C ILE A 22 3.22 -2.72 3.62
N SER A 23 2.20 -3.06 2.84
CA SER A 23 1.62 -2.16 1.84
C SER A 23 1.08 -0.88 2.47
N SER A 24 0.39 -0.96 3.62
CA SER A 24 -0.09 0.23 4.33
C SER A 24 1.06 1.11 4.83
N ILE A 25 2.14 0.53 5.34
CA ILE A 25 3.32 1.30 5.77
C ILE A 25 3.98 1.99 4.57
N LEU A 26 4.13 1.29 3.44
CA LEU A 26 4.71 1.87 2.23
C LEU A 26 3.85 3.00 1.69
N LEU A 27 2.52 2.80 1.64
CA LEU A 27 1.58 3.82 1.21
C LEU A 27 1.64 5.06 2.11
N ALA A 28 1.68 4.88 3.43
CA ALA A 28 1.73 5.99 4.39
C ALA A 28 3.06 6.77 4.38
N ARG A 29 4.13 6.22 3.78
CA ARG A 29 5.45 6.86 3.75
C ARG A 29 5.68 7.73 2.51
N THR A 30 4.83 7.62 1.51
CA THR A 30 4.93 8.34 0.26
C THR A 30 3.78 9.35 0.19
N SER A 31 4.08 10.62 -0.15
CA SER A 31 3.03 11.60 -0.48
C SER A 31 2.63 11.45 -1.95
N ASP A 32 1.35 11.57 -2.24
CA ASP A 32 0.84 11.58 -3.62
C ASP A 32 1.47 12.74 -4.42
N ASP A 33 1.76 13.87 -3.77
CA ASP A 33 2.41 15.04 -4.39
C ASP A 33 3.88 14.78 -4.78
N GLN A 34 4.51 13.74 -4.21
CA GLN A 34 5.92 13.39 -4.45
C GLN A 34 6.07 12.15 -5.33
N THR A 35 4.98 11.48 -5.70
CA THR A 35 5.04 10.21 -6.43
C THR A 35 3.99 10.14 -7.55
N GLY A 36 4.39 9.54 -8.68
CA GLY A 36 3.52 9.43 -9.86
C GLY A 36 3.52 10.68 -10.75
N GLU A 37 2.69 10.64 -11.79
CA GLU A 37 2.62 11.68 -12.83
C GLU A 37 2.03 12.99 -12.28
N LEU A 38 1.01 12.90 -11.41
CA LEU A 38 0.30 14.03 -10.80
C LEU A 38 1.19 14.96 -9.94
N GLY A 39 2.31 14.47 -9.39
CA GLY A 39 3.29 15.32 -8.69
C GLY A 39 4.20 16.13 -9.62
N THR A 40 4.21 15.84 -10.92
CA THR A 40 5.12 16.46 -11.90
C THR A 40 4.41 17.05 -13.13
N THR A 41 3.12 16.73 -13.33
CA THR A 41 2.34 17.23 -14.46
C THR A 41 2.10 18.74 -14.33
N PRO A 42 2.61 19.56 -15.27
CA PRO A 42 2.38 21.00 -15.24
C PRO A 42 0.87 21.33 -15.32
N GLY A 43 0.38 22.22 -14.47
CA GLY A 43 -1.03 22.62 -14.47
C GLY A 43 -1.97 21.71 -13.66
N THR A 44 -1.41 20.82 -12.84
CA THR A 44 -2.17 19.98 -11.88
C THR A 44 -1.87 20.33 -10.43
N ASP A 45 -1.10 21.40 -10.19
CA ASP A 45 -0.83 21.96 -8.87
C ASP A 45 -1.91 22.98 -8.47
N ASP A 46 -2.17 23.10 -7.17
CA ASP A 46 -3.20 24.02 -6.63
C ASP A 46 -2.96 25.48 -7.05
N ALA A 47 -1.71 25.89 -7.25
CA ALA A 47 -1.38 27.25 -7.68
C ALA A 47 -1.78 27.54 -9.13
N SER A 48 -1.93 26.49 -9.95
CA SER A 48 -2.37 26.58 -11.35
C SER A 48 -3.89 26.53 -11.53
N LEU A 49 -4.65 26.22 -10.47
CA LEU A 49 -6.13 26.10 -10.49
C LEU A 49 -6.87 27.37 -10.07
N SER A 50 -6.18 28.50 -9.88
CA SER A 50 -6.76 29.80 -9.47
C SER A 50 -7.14 30.71 -10.63
#